data_AF-A0A954N9U4-F1
#
_entry.id   AF-A0A954N9U4-F1
#
_cell.length_a   1.000
_cell.length_b   1.000
_cell.length_c   1.000
_cell.angle_alpha   90.00
_cell.angle_beta   90.00
_cell.angle_gamma   90.00
#
_symmetry.space_group_name_H-M   'P 1'
#
loop_
_entity.id
_entity.type
_entity.pdbx_description
1 polymer ?
#
loop_
_entity_poly.entity_id
_entity_poly.type
_entity_poly.pdbx_seq_one_letter_code
_entity_poly.pdbx_strand_id
1 'polypeptide(L)'
;MSLVKVDFAELYRRHLCRHSQFGINVLHLLAVAGIYLAMFGIAFSVPGSAWIVGVALCVYTLLLLPNVPPRLLLVNLVGVLLLLALFLALPRAPWWVYVGLIVVWHRFQVWNHRIYDKSHDMSRFEQKYRKGPALSLLLAIYELPILLNYLVFDRRNWTS
;
A
#
# COMPACT_ATOMS: atom_id res chain seq x y z
N MET A 1 -12.14 8.38 -13.38
CA MET A 1 -11.12 7.42 -12.92
C MET A 1 -11.84 6.13 -12.55
N SER A 2 -11.49 4.98 -13.14
CA SER A 2 -12.06 3.69 -12.76
C SER A 2 -11.13 3.00 -11.78
N LEU A 3 -11.66 2.32 -10.75
CA LEU A 3 -10.87 1.50 -9.83
C LEU A 3 -10.49 0.14 -10.45
N VAL A 4 -11.26 -0.32 -11.43
CA VAL A 4 -11.16 -1.65 -12.05
C VAL A 4 -10.25 -1.63 -13.29
N LYS A 5 -10.13 -0.48 -13.97
CA LYS A 5 -9.26 -0.30 -15.14
C LYS A 5 -8.32 0.88 -14.88
N VAL A 6 -7.09 0.56 -14.53
CA VAL A 6 -6.04 1.49 -14.10
C VAL A 6 -4.76 1.12 -14.84
N ASP A 7 -4.13 2.09 -15.49
CA ASP A 7 -2.77 1.93 -16.01
C ASP A 7 -1.79 1.95 -14.82
N PHE A 8 -1.35 0.76 -14.40
CA PHE A 8 -0.41 0.63 -13.29
C PHE A 8 0.93 1.31 -13.58
N ALA A 9 1.43 1.28 -14.82
CA ALA A 9 2.69 1.92 -15.18
C ALA A 9 2.59 3.45 -15.09
N GLU A 10 1.44 4.02 -15.46
CA GLU A 10 1.15 5.43 -15.23
C GLU A 10 1.03 5.78 -13.74
N LEU A 11 0.32 4.96 -12.96
CA LEU A 11 0.17 5.18 -11.52
C LEU A 11 1.51 5.08 -10.78
N TYR A 12 2.35 4.13 -11.19
CA TYR A 12 3.71 3.97 -10.68
C TYR A 12 4.60 5.18 -11.01
N ARG A 13 4.55 5.70 -12.25
CA ARG A 13 5.27 6.93 -12.61
C ARG A 13 4.81 8.13 -11.77
N ARG A 14 3.51 8.25 -11.54
CA ARG A 14 2.95 9.28 -10.64
C ARG A 14 3.49 9.13 -9.22
N HIS A 15 3.61 7.91 -8.70
CA HIS A 15 4.19 7.65 -7.38
C HIS A 15 5.64 8.14 -7.30
N LEU A 16 6.46 7.80 -8.29
CA LEU A 16 7.87 8.22 -8.37
C LEU A 16 8.05 9.74 -8.40
N CYS A 17 7.10 10.50 -8.92
CA CYS A 17 7.16 11.97 -8.85
C CYS A 17 7.13 12.52 -7.43
N ARG A 18 6.66 11.75 -6.43
CA ARG A 18 6.63 12.15 -5.01
C ARG A 18 7.48 11.27 -4.10
N HIS A 19 7.88 10.11 -4.59
CA HIS A 19 8.61 9.10 -3.83
C HIS A 19 9.71 8.53 -4.71
N SER A 20 10.56 9.39 -5.28
CA SER A 20 11.71 8.93 -6.07
C SER A 20 12.84 8.42 -5.18
N GLN A 21 12.94 8.91 -3.94
CA GLN A 21 14.02 8.58 -3.03
C GLN A 21 13.85 7.18 -2.42
N PHE A 22 14.94 6.45 -2.24
CA PHE A 22 14.90 5.12 -1.65
C PHE A 22 14.34 5.14 -0.22
N GLY A 23 14.83 6.06 0.62
CA GLY A 23 14.47 6.17 2.03
C GLY A 23 12.96 6.34 2.24
N ILE A 24 12.30 7.21 1.47
CA ILE A 24 10.84 7.39 1.59
C ILE A 24 10.09 6.12 1.23
N ASN A 25 10.47 5.39 0.17
CA ASN A 25 9.78 4.15 -0.21
C ASN A 25 9.92 3.06 0.86
N VAL A 26 11.08 2.94 1.51
CA VAL A 26 11.27 1.98 2.60
C VAL A 26 10.41 2.35 3.81
N LEU A 27 10.44 3.60 4.25
CA LEU A 27 9.64 4.04 5.40
C LEU A 27 8.13 4.00 5.08
N HIS A 28 7.77 4.23 3.84
CA HIS A 28 6.40 4.09 3.35
C HIS A 28 5.96 2.63 3.36
N LEU A 29 6.80 1.69 2.94
CA LEU A 29 6.48 0.26 3.08
C LEU A 29 6.29 -0.14 4.54
N LEU A 30 7.11 0.37 5.47
CA LEU A 30 6.92 0.13 6.90
C LEU A 30 5.57 0.68 7.39
N ALA A 31 5.18 1.88 6.95
CA ALA A 31 3.90 2.46 7.29
C ALA A 31 2.73 1.61 6.77
N VAL A 32 2.79 1.20 5.50
CA VAL A 32 1.78 0.33 4.87
C VAL A 32 1.71 -1.01 5.58
N ALA A 33 2.84 -1.65 5.87
CA ALA A 33 2.89 -2.89 6.64
C ALA A 33 2.23 -2.74 8.01
N GLY A 34 2.53 -1.65 8.73
CA GLY A 34 1.88 -1.32 10.00
C GLY A 34 0.37 -1.16 9.91
N ILE A 35 -0.12 -0.51 8.85
CA ILE A 35 -1.56 -0.37 8.58
C ILE A 35 -2.18 -1.74 8.28
N TYR A 36 -1.54 -2.59 7.47
CA TYR A 36 -2.02 -3.95 7.19
C TYR A 36 -2.13 -4.80 8.45
N LEU A 37 -1.11 -4.79 9.32
CA LEU A 37 -1.15 -5.50 10.60
C LEU A 37 -2.30 -5.02 11.48
N ALA A 38 -2.54 -3.70 11.54
CA ALA A 38 -3.66 -3.14 12.27
C ALA A 38 -5.02 -3.52 11.65
N MET A 39 -5.15 -3.49 10.32
CA MET A 39 -6.36 -3.93 9.63
C MET A 39 -6.66 -5.41 9.89
N PHE A 40 -5.65 -6.28 9.88
CA PHE A 40 -5.81 -7.68 10.28
C PHE A 40 -6.25 -7.78 11.75
N GLY A 41 -5.68 -7.00 12.65
CA GLY A 41 -6.10 -6.94 14.05
C GLY A 41 -7.58 -6.61 14.24
N ILE A 42 -8.10 -5.64 13.49
CA ILE A 42 -9.53 -5.30 13.48
C ILE A 42 -10.36 -6.42 12.85
N ALA A 43 -9.93 -6.98 11.73
CA ALA A 43 -10.66 -8.07 11.07
C ALA A 43 -10.70 -9.34 11.94
N PHE A 44 -9.65 -9.61 12.71
CA PHE A 44 -9.58 -10.74 13.64
C PHE A 44 -10.25 -10.51 14.98
N SER A 45 -10.75 -9.30 15.26
CA SER A 45 -11.54 -9.04 16.48
C SER A 45 -13.02 -9.39 16.36
N VAL A 46 -13.50 -9.80 15.19
CA VAL A 46 -14.91 -10.18 14.96
C VAL A 46 -15.07 -11.69 14.77
N PRO A 47 -16.24 -12.27 15.11
CA PRO A 47 -16.55 -13.67 14.81
C PRO A 47 -16.48 -13.96 13.31
N GLY A 48 -15.97 -15.15 12.93
CA GLY A 48 -15.82 -15.52 11.51
C GLY A 48 -14.67 -14.82 10.78
N SER A 49 -13.75 -14.21 11.52
CA SER A 49 -12.62 -13.42 11.01
C SER A 49 -11.79 -14.08 9.91
N ALA A 50 -11.51 -15.38 10.00
CA ALA A 50 -10.73 -16.08 8.98
C ALA A 50 -11.39 -16.01 7.60
N TRP A 51 -12.72 -16.15 7.53
CA TRP A 51 -13.48 -16.00 6.28
C TRP A 51 -13.48 -14.56 5.78
N ILE A 52 -13.67 -13.59 6.68
CA ILE A 52 -13.65 -12.17 6.33
C ILE A 52 -12.31 -11.79 5.71
N VAL A 53 -11.20 -12.18 6.35
CA VAL A 53 -9.86 -11.92 5.83
C VAL A 53 -9.64 -12.67 4.52
N GLY A 54 -10.00 -13.94 4.42
CA GLY A 54 -9.88 -14.72 3.18
C GLY A 54 -10.62 -14.08 2.01
N VAL A 55 -11.90 -13.71 2.21
CA VAL A 55 -12.71 -13.02 1.19
C VAL A 55 -12.12 -11.66 0.82
N ALA A 56 -11.70 -10.86 1.80
CA ALA A 56 -11.09 -9.56 1.55
C ALA A 56 -9.81 -9.68 0.71
N LEU A 57 -8.95 -10.67 1.01
CA LEU A 57 -7.73 -10.94 0.25
C LEU A 57 -8.03 -11.45 -1.17
N CYS A 58 -9.06 -12.28 -1.34
CA CYS A 58 -9.53 -12.71 -2.65
C CYS A 58 -10.04 -11.50 -3.48
N VAL A 59 -10.90 -10.67 -2.91
CA VAL A 59 -11.40 -9.45 -3.58
C VAL A 59 -10.25 -8.52 -3.94
N TYR A 60 -9.32 -8.29 -3.00
CA TYR A 60 -8.13 -7.48 -3.24
C TYR A 60 -7.31 -8.00 -4.42
N THR A 61 -7.03 -9.31 -4.45
CA THR A 61 -6.26 -9.95 -5.54
C THR A 61 -6.98 -9.84 -6.88
N LEU A 62 -8.30 -10.04 -6.91
CA LEU A 62 -9.13 -9.91 -8.11
C LEU A 62 -9.13 -8.47 -8.67
N LEU A 63 -9.11 -7.46 -7.80
CA LEU A 63 -9.02 -6.05 -8.22
C LEU A 63 -7.67 -5.72 -8.87
N LEU A 64 -6.58 -6.36 -8.42
CA LEU A 64 -5.24 -6.14 -8.97
C LEU A 64 -5.01 -6.91 -10.27
N LEU A 65 -5.62 -8.09 -10.41
CA LEU A 65 -5.41 -9.01 -11.52
C LEU A 65 -5.43 -8.37 -12.93
N PRO A 66 -6.40 -7.49 -13.28
CA PRO A 66 -6.45 -6.91 -14.62
C PRO A 66 -5.46 -5.75 -14.84
N ASN A 67 -4.84 -5.23 -13.78
CA ASN A 67 -4.06 -3.98 -13.84
C ASN A 67 -2.57 -4.19 -13.54
N VAL A 68 -2.21 -5.26 -12.83
CA VAL A 68 -0.87 -5.49 -12.31
C VAL A 68 -0.15 -6.59 -13.10
N PRO A 69 1.13 -6.40 -13.50
CA PRO A 69 1.90 -7.45 -14.15
C PRO A 69 1.97 -8.75 -13.31
N PRO A 70 1.88 -9.96 -13.91
CA PRO A 70 1.80 -11.22 -13.16
C PRO A 70 2.94 -11.44 -12.15
N ARG A 71 4.17 -11.06 -12.52
CA ARG A 71 5.34 -11.14 -11.62
C ARG A 71 5.18 -10.27 -10.37
N LEU A 72 4.57 -9.09 -10.51
CA LEU A 72 4.33 -8.19 -9.40
C LEU A 72 3.14 -8.66 -8.57
N LEU A 73 2.12 -9.23 -9.21
CA LEU A 73 0.99 -9.85 -8.51
C LEU A 73 1.47 -10.98 -7.59
N LEU A 74 2.40 -11.83 -8.05
CA LEU A 74 3.00 -12.89 -7.24
C LEU A 74 3.76 -12.33 -6.03
N VAL A 75 4.63 -11.33 -6.25
CA VAL A 75 5.37 -10.66 -5.17
C VAL A 75 4.43 -10.01 -4.17
N ASN A 76 3.36 -9.38 -4.66
CA ASN A 76 2.33 -8.77 -3.82
C ASN A 76 1.58 -9.82 -2.99
N LEU A 77 1.18 -10.94 -3.60
CA LEU A 77 0.53 -12.05 -2.89
C LEU A 77 1.44 -12.60 -1.78
N VAL A 78 2.70 -12.87 -2.09
CA VAL A 78 3.69 -13.32 -1.09
C VAL A 78 3.84 -12.27 0.01
N GLY A 79 3.96 -10.99 -0.34
CA GLY A 79 4.06 -9.89 0.62
C GLY A 79 2.88 -9.83 1.59
N VAL A 80 1.65 -9.92 1.08
CA VAL A 80 0.44 -9.91 1.90
C VAL A 80 0.35 -11.15 2.80
N LEU A 81 0.70 -12.34 2.27
CA LEU A 81 0.72 -13.57 3.07
C LEU A 81 1.78 -13.52 4.17
N LEU A 82 2.94 -12.92 3.92
CA LEU A 82 3.96 -12.69 4.93
C LEU A 82 3.48 -11.71 6.02
N LEU A 83 2.77 -10.64 5.65
CA LEU A 83 2.17 -9.72 6.63
C LEU A 83 1.08 -10.42 7.47
N LEU A 84 0.26 -11.27 6.86
CA LEU A 84 -0.73 -12.06 7.57
C LEU A 84 -0.07 -13.06 8.52
N ALA A 85 0.97 -13.78 8.06
CA ALA A 85 1.73 -14.71 8.89
C ALA A 85 2.40 -13.98 10.07
N LEU A 86 2.98 -12.80 9.82
CA LEU A 86 3.55 -11.94 10.86
C LEU A 86 2.49 -11.53 11.89
N PHE A 87 1.32 -11.09 11.43
CA PHE A 87 0.20 -10.75 12.33
C PHE A 87 -0.19 -11.94 13.22
N LEU A 88 -0.31 -13.14 12.64
CA LEU A 88 -0.68 -14.35 13.38
C LEU A 88 0.40 -14.80 14.38
N ALA A 89 1.66 -14.41 14.16
CA ALA A 89 2.78 -14.70 15.07
C ALA A 89 2.91 -13.69 16.22
N LEU A 90 2.28 -12.51 16.13
CA LEU A 90 2.36 -11.48 17.16
C LEU A 90 1.32 -11.69 18.27
N PRO A 91 1.62 -11.25 19.52
CA PRO A 91 0.64 -11.25 20.59
C PRO A 91 -0.59 -10.42 20.21
N ARG A 92 -1.78 -10.94 20.53
CA ARG A 92 -3.04 -10.24 20.24
C ARG A 92 -3.25 -9.08 21.21
N ALA A 93 -3.59 -7.93 20.65
CA ALA A 93 -4.04 -6.77 21.41
C ALA A 93 -5.57 -6.58 21.31
N PRO A 94 -6.19 -5.83 22.24
CA PRO A 94 -7.57 -5.38 22.11
C PRO A 94 -7.78 -4.57 20.82
N TRP A 95 -8.97 -4.65 20.23
CA TRP A 95 -9.25 -4.10 18.90
C TRP A 95 -8.97 -2.58 18.77
N TRP A 96 -9.19 -1.82 19.85
CA TRP A 96 -8.97 -0.38 19.89
C TRP A 96 -7.50 0.01 19.74
N VAL A 97 -6.56 -0.87 20.11
CA VAL A 97 -5.12 -0.65 19.90
C VAL A 97 -4.83 -0.55 18.40
N TYR A 98 -5.42 -1.42 17.59
CA TYR A 98 -5.22 -1.40 16.15
C TYR A 98 -5.77 -0.13 15.49
N VAL A 99 -6.91 0.39 15.97
CA VAL A 99 -7.42 1.69 15.52
C VAL A 99 -6.41 2.81 15.82
N GLY A 100 -5.83 2.81 17.02
CA GLY A 100 -4.75 3.73 17.38
C GLY A 100 -3.52 3.57 16.48
N LEU A 101 -3.13 2.32 16.17
CA LEU A 101 -1.99 2.02 15.28
C LEU A 101 -2.21 2.55 13.86
N ILE A 102 -3.42 2.46 13.29
CA ILE A 102 -3.71 3.06 11.98
C ILE A 102 -3.41 4.56 11.99
N VAL A 103 -3.86 5.26 13.04
CA VAL A 103 -3.63 6.71 13.18
C VAL A 103 -2.13 7.01 13.32
N VAL A 104 -1.41 6.23 14.14
CA VAL A 104 0.04 6.39 14.34
C VAL A 104 0.80 6.17 13.03
N TRP A 105 0.54 5.08 12.30
CA TRP A 105 1.21 4.78 11.04
C TRP A 105 0.88 5.80 9.95
N HIS A 106 -0.36 6.28 9.89
CA HIS A 106 -0.73 7.37 8.99
C HIS A 106 0.01 8.67 9.34
N ARG A 107 0.13 9.02 10.62
CA ARG A 107 0.92 10.19 11.06
C ARG A 107 2.40 10.03 10.75
N PHE A 108 2.95 8.84 10.93
CA PHE A 108 4.32 8.49 10.55
C PHE A 108 4.55 8.66 9.04
N GLN A 109 3.62 8.19 8.20
CA GLN A 109 3.70 8.40 6.75
C GLN A 109 3.68 9.89 6.37
N VAL A 110 2.80 10.69 6.98
CA VAL A 110 2.77 12.16 6.77
C VAL A 110 4.07 12.83 7.24
N TRP A 111 4.66 12.37 8.34
CA TRP A 111 5.92 12.88 8.83
C TRP A 111 7.09 12.54 7.90
N ASN A 112 7.15 11.31 7.38
CA ASN A 112 8.15 10.90 6.39
C ASN A 112 8.11 11.79 5.15
N HIS A 113 6.91 12.14 4.67
CA HIS A 113 6.73 13.08 3.55
C HIS A 113 7.26 14.49 3.79
N ARG A 114 7.45 14.90 5.05
CA ARG A 114 8.04 16.21 5.38
C ARG A 114 9.57 16.14 5.39
N ILE A 115 10.14 14.97 5.65
CA ILE A 115 11.60 14.75 5.63
C ILE A 115 12.07 14.59 4.19
N TYR A 116 11.30 13.86 3.39
CA TYR A 116 11.58 13.59 1.98
C TYR A 116 10.66 14.43 1.11
N ASP A 117 11.07 15.66 0.84
CA ASP A 117 10.29 16.69 0.13
C ASP A 117 10.55 16.74 -1.38
N LYS A 118 11.51 15.94 -1.88
CA LYS A 118 11.85 15.87 -3.31
C LYS A 118 10.61 15.50 -4.11
N SER A 119 10.18 16.41 -4.96
CA SER A 119 9.07 16.21 -5.88
C SER A 119 9.44 16.61 -7.30
N HIS A 120 8.78 16.01 -8.27
CA HIS A 120 8.91 16.32 -9.70
C HIS A 120 7.58 16.85 -10.23
N ASP A 121 7.61 17.50 -11.39
CA ASP A 121 6.41 18.06 -12.00
C ASP A 121 5.32 16.97 -12.17
N MET A 122 4.14 17.27 -11.63
CA MET A 122 2.96 16.41 -11.65
C MET A 122 1.83 16.97 -12.51
N SER A 123 2.04 18.09 -13.20
CA SER A 123 1.03 18.80 -14.01
C SER A 123 0.25 17.83 -14.93
N ARG A 124 0.96 16.92 -15.60
CA ARG A 124 0.40 15.87 -16.47
C ARG A 124 -0.54 14.91 -15.73
N PHE A 125 -0.24 14.57 -14.47
CA PHE A 125 -1.02 13.61 -13.69
C PHE A 125 -2.19 14.26 -12.96
N GLU A 126 -2.12 15.55 -12.60
CA GLU A 126 -3.18 16.23 -11.84
C GLU A 126 -4.52 16.28 -12.57
N GLN A 127 -4.50 16.36 -13.90
CA GLN A 127 -5.72 16.37 -14.72
C GLN A 127 -6.50 15.04 -14.61
N LYS A 128 -5.79 13.91 -14.59
CA LYS A 128 -6.38 12.56 -14.56
C LYS A 128 -6.59 12.03 -13.13
N TYR A 129 -5.69 12.39 -12.22
CA TYR A 129 -5.66 11.97 -10.82
C TYR A 129 -5.88 13.17 -9.89
N ARG A 130 -7.07 13.78 -9.99
CA ARG A 130 -7.46 14.88 -9.10
C ARG A 130 -7.46 14.43 -7.64
N LYS A 131 -6.93 15.27 -6.75
CA LYS A 131 -6.94 15.02 -5.31
C LYS A 131 -8.40 14.86 -4.83
N GLY A 132 -8.66 13.82 -4.06
CA GLY A 132 -9.98 13.53 -3.52
C GLY A 132 -10.12 12.07 -3.07
N PRO A 133 -11.28 11.69 -2.50
CA PRO A 133 -11.50 10.36 -1.93
C PRO A 133 -11.26 9.21 -2.91
N ALA A 134 -11.64 9.40 -4.18
CA ALA A 134 -11.43 8.39 -5.22
C ALA A 134 -9.94 8.11 -5.47
N LEU A 135 -9.09 9.14 -5.43
CA LEU A 135 -7.64 8.97 -5.55
C LEU A 135 -7.04 8.33 -4.31
N SER A 136 -7.50 8.72 -3.11
CA SER A 136 -7.04 8.09 -1.87
C SER A 136 -7.37 6.60 -1.85
N LEU A 137 -8.58 6.21 -2.25
CA LEU A 137 -8.99 4.82 -2.34
C LEU A 137 -8.19 4.06 -3.40
N LEU A 138 -7.98 4.65 -4.58
CA LEU A 138 -7.12 4.07 -5.60
C LEU A 138 -5.72 3.82 -5.06
N LEU A 139 -5.11 4.83 -4.43
CA LEU A 139 -3.77 4.69 -3.89
C LEU A 139 -3.74 3.62 -2.80
N ALA A 140 -4.69 3.56 -1.88
CA ALA A 140 -4.74 2.53 -0.86
C ALA A 140 -4.78 1.09 -1.42
N ILE A 141 -5.48 0.87 -2.55
CA ILE A 141 -5.52 -0.44 -3.22
C ILE A 141 -4.14 -0.76 -3.85
N TYR A 142 -3.55 0.22 -4.53
CA TYR A 142 -2.33 -0.01 -5.32
C TYR A 142 -1.02 0.32 -4.59
N GLU A 143 -1.07 0.75 -3.33
CA GLU A 143 0.10 1.24 -2.60
C GLU A 143 1.15 0.15 -2.40
N LEU A 144 0.72 -1.01 -1.87
CA LEU A 144 1.60 -2.14 -1.66
C LEU A 144 2.26 -2.64 -2.95
N PRO A 145 1.54 -2.89 -4.07
CA PRO A 145 2.20 -3.30 -5.31
C PRO A 145 3.09 -2.21 -5.89
N ILE A 146 2.76 -0.92 -5.75
CA ILE A 146 3.65 0.18 -6.16
C ILE A 146 4.99 0.11 -5.41
N LEU A 147 4.95 -0.01 -4.08
CA LEU A 147 6.14 -0.07 -3.23
C LEU A 147 6.97 -1.33 -3.50
N LEU A 148 6.30 -2.47 -3.66
CA LEU A 148 6.97 -3.73 -3.99
C LEU A 148 7.58 -3.69 -5.39
N ASN A 149 6.95 -3.01 -6.35
CA ASN A 149 7.55 -2.82 -7.67
C ASN A 149 8.84 -2.00 -7.59
N TYR A 150 8.83 -0.92 -6.81
CA TYR A 150 10.02 -0.09 -6.59
C TYR A 150 11.16 -0.89 -5.95
N LEU A 151 10.87 -1.65 -4.90
CA LEU A 151 11.91 -2.36 -4.14
C LEU A 151 12.39 -3.64 -4.83
N VAL A 152 11.51 -4.39 -5.49
CA VAL A 152 11.88 -5.68 -6.05
C VAL A 152 12.41 -5.55 -7.48
N PHE A 153 11.78 -4.70 -8.29
CA PHE A 153 12.03 -4.66 -9.74
C PHE A 153 12.73 -3.37 -10.22
N ASP A 154 12.67 -2.27 -9.49
CA ASP A 154 13.19 -0.96 -9.94
C ASP A 154 14.42 -0.48 -9.14
N ARG A 155 15.39 -1.38 -8.96
CA ARG A 155 16.63 -1.10 -8.23
C ARG A 155 17.46 0.03 -8.83
N ARG A 156 17.26 0.35 -10.11
CA ARG A 156 17.96 1.45 -10.80
C ARG A 156 17.61 2.82 -10.22
N ASN A 157 16.41 2.96 -9.65
CA ASN A 157 15.94 4.21 -9.05
C ASN A 157 16.31 4.35 -7.56
N TRP A 158 17.12 3.45 -7.00
CA TRP A 158 17.52 3.51 -5.59
C TRP A 158 18.60 4.58 -5.32
N THR A 159 19.38 4.92 -6.34
CA THR A 159 20.53 5.85 -6.22
C THR A 159 20.24 7.25 -6.77
N SER A 160 18.99 7.54 -7.14
CA SER A 160 18.56 8.72 -7.90
C SER A 160 18.12 9.92 -7.06
#